data_AF-A0A6V7HWZ9-F1
#
_entry.id   AF-A0A6V7HWZ9-F1
#
_cell.length_a   1.000
_cell.length_b   1.000
_cell.length_c   1.000
_cell.angle_alpha   90.00
_cell.angle_beta   90.00
_cell.angle_gamma   90.00
#
_symmetry.space_group_name_H-M   'P 1'
#
loop_
_entity.id
_entity.type
_entity.pdbx_description
1 polymer ?
#
loop_
_entity_poly.entity_id
_entity_poly.type
_entity_poly.pdbx_seq_one_letter_code
_entity_poly.pdbx_strand_id
1 'polypeptide(L)'
;ALTSANRGEDARSTYNNQSAVVHSLAKVLQVQKEENWMLPVMNIVCLELRLLAVQAENVKSKNSKPGEVLEKCAECLMGCFRVCAADNRSSEEDTKRWGMLVLVNQLLKVYFRINKLHLCKPLIRAIDSSVYKDHFPLAQRITYKFFVGRKAMFDSDYKS
;
A
#
# COMPACT_ATOMS: atom_id res chain seq x y z
N ALA A 1 -4.55 15.26 -29.91
CA ALA A 1 -5.43 15.90 -28.89
C ALA A 1 -6.56 14.96 -28.44
N LEU A 2 -7.32 14.35 -29.36
CA LEU A 2 -8.38 13.39 -29.02
C LEU A 2 -7.86 12.08 -28.40
N THR A 3 -6.72 11.56 -28.85
CA THR A 3 -6.10 10.33 -28.34
C THR A 3 -5.52 10.44 -26.93
N SER A 4 -5.06 11.62 -26.51
CA SER A 4 -4.53 11.85 -25.16
C SER A 4 -5.64 12.06 -24.12
N ALA A 5 -6.76 12.67 -24.52
CA ALA A 5 -7.93 12.81 -23.66
C ALA A 5 -8.58 11.45 -23.37
N ASN A 6 -8.74 10.62 -24.41
CA ASN A 6 -9.32 9.28 -24.29
C ASN A 6 -8.48 8.35 -23.39
N ARG A 7 -7.13 8.44 -23.48
CA ARG A 7 -6.21 7.70 -22.59
C ARG A 7 -6.28 8.12 -21.12
N GLY A 8 -6.64 9.38 -20.85
CA GLY A 8 -6.76 9.89 -19.48
C GLY A 8 -8.04 9.46 -18.78
N GLU A 9 -9.13 9.45 -19.54
CA GLU A 9 -10.42 8.95 -19.09
C GLU A 9 -10.35 7.44 -18.84
N ASP A 10 -9.71 6.70 -19.75
CA ASP A 10 -9.44 5.27 -19.60
C ASP A 10 -8.61 4.98 -18.33
N ALA A 11 -7.48 5.66 -18.13
CA ALA A 11 -6.62 5.44 -16.96
C ALA A 11 -7.34 5.68 -15.61
N ARG A 12 -8.20 6.71 -15.53
CA ARG A 12 -9.00 7.00 -14.34
C ARG A 12 -10.09 5.97 -14.12
N SER A 13 -10.77 5.54 -15.19
CA SER A 13 -11.78 4.48 -15.14
C SER A 13 -11.15 3.17 -14.64
N THR A 14 -10.01 2.77 -15.20
CA THR A 14 -9.28 1.56 -14.76
C THR A 14 -8.89 1.65 -13.29
N TYR A 15 -8.35 2.79 -12.83
CA TYR A 15 -8.03 3.01 -11.43
C TYR A 15 -9.26 2.87 -10.51
N ASN A 16 -10.39 3.46 -10.90
CA ASN A 16 -11.62 3.40 -10.11
C ASN A 16 -12.14 1.96 -9.99
N ASN A 17 -12.10 1.20 -11.09
CA ASN A 17 -12.46 -0.22 -11.09
C ASN A 17 -11.52 -1.04 -10.19
N GLN A 18 -10.21 -0.83 -10.28
CA GLN A 18 -9.25 -1.50 -9.41
C GLN A 18 -9.45 -1.14 -7.94
N SER A 19 -9.78 0.12 -7.64
CA SER A 19 -10.10 0.57 -6.27
C SER A 19 -11.32 -0.17 -5.70
N ALA A 20 -12.35 -0.38 -6.52
CA ALA A 20 -13.52 -1.19 -6.13
C ALA A 20 -13.15 -2.67 -5.87
N VAL A 21 -12.23 -3.23 -6.66
CA VAL A 21 -11.70 -4.59 -6.45
C VAL A 21 -10.95 -4.67 -5.11
N VAL A 22 -10.05 -3.73 -4.81
CA VAL A 22 -9.31 -3.71 -3.53
C VAL A 22 -10.25 -3.58 -2.34
N HIS A 23 -11.28 -2.74 -2.43
CA HIS A 23 -12.29 -2.62 -1.38
C HIS A 23 -13.06 -3.92 -1.17
N SER A 24 -13.46 -4.60 -2.25
CA SER A 24 -14.13 -5.90 -2.17
C SER A 24 -13.20 -6.97 -1.58
N LEU A 25 -11.94 -6.98 -2.00
CA LEU A 25 -10.92 -7.89 -1.49
C LEU A 25 -10.67 -7.70 0.01
N ALA A 26 -10.62 -6.47 0.50
CA ALA A 26 -10.49 -6.21 1.94
C ALA A 26 -11.65 -6.81 2.74
N LYS A 27 -12.88 -6.77 2.21
CA LYS A 27 -14.06 -7.43 2.84
C LYS A 27 -13.93 -8.95 2.81
N VAL A 28 -13.48 -9.53 1.69
CA VAL A 28 -13.24 -10.98 1.58
C VAL A 28 -12.21 -11.43 2.62
N LEU A 29 -11.07 -10.74 2.71
CA LEU A 29 -10.03 -11.02 3.70
C LEU A 29 -10.55 -10.91 5.14
N GLN A 30 -11.49 -10.01 5.41
CA GLN A 30 -12.09 -9.86 6.73
C GLN A 30 -13.05 -11.01 7.08
N VAL A 31 -13.79 -11.52 6.10
CA VAL A 31 -14.73 -12.64 6.27
C VAL A 31 -13.99 -13.96 6.43
N GLN A 32 -12.88 -14.14 5.72
CA GLN A 32 -12.03 -15.33 5.82
C GLN A 32 -11.22 -15.33 7.11
N LYS A 33 -11.74 -16.02 8.12
CA LYS A 33 -11.06 -16.21 9.41
C LYS A 33 -10.03 -17.33 9.27
N GLU A 34 -8.89 -17.17 9.94
CA GLU A 34 -7.90 -18.27 10.10
C GLU A 34 -7.39 -18.87 8.79
N GLU A 35 -7.37 -18.07 7.72
CA GLU A 35 -6.84 -18.42 6.40
C GLU A 35 -6.03 -17.24 5.83
N ASN A 36 -4.97 -17.52 5.07
CA ASN A 36 -4.16 -16.49 4.40
C ASN A 36 -3.87 -16.73 2.91
N TRP A 37 -4.50 -17.74 2.29
CA TRP A 37 -4.24 -18.10 0.89
C TRP A 37 -4.53 -16.98 -0.12
N MET A 38 -5.32 -15.96 0.27
CA MET A 38 -5.59 -14.76 -0.53
C MET A 38 -4.50 -13.68 -0.45
N LEU A 39 -3.48 -13.82 0.41
CA LEU A 39 -2.40 -12.84 0.51
C LEU A 39 -1.63 -12.61 -0.81
N PRO A 40 -1.29 -13.64 -1.62
CA PRO A 40 -0.68 -13.43 -2.93
C PRO A 40 -1.55 -12.58 -3.86
N VAL A 41 -2.87 -12.81 -3.88
CA VAL A 41 -3.82 -12.02 -4.68
C VAL A 41 -3.83 -10.57 -4.19
N MET A 42 -3.93 -10.36 -2.87
CA MET A 42 -3.85 -9.03 -2.27
C MET A 42 -2.58 -8.28 -2.66
N ASN A 43 -1.43 -8.95 -2.64
CA ASN A 43 -0.15 -8.35 -2.98
C ASN A 43 -0.13 -7.82 -4.41
N ILE A 44 -0.65 -8.59 -5.37
CA ILE A 44 -0.73 -8.19 -6.78
C ILE A 44 -1.74 -7.06 -6.98
N VAL A 45 -2.96 -7.22 -6.50
CA VAL A 45 -4.04 -6.23 -6.69
C VAL A 45 -3.66 -4.88 -6.07
N CYS A 46 -3.03 -4.88 -4.89
CA CYS A 46 -2.54 -3.66 -4.23
C CYS A 46 -1.36 -3.00 -4.96
N LEU A 47 -0.46 -3.81 -5.54
CA LEU A 47 0.62 -3.31 -6.40
C LEU A 47 0.04 -2.62 -7.64
N GLU A 48 -0.89 -3.29 -8.32
CA GLU A 48 -1.58 -2.77 -9.51
C GLU A 48 -2.33 -1.49 -9.21
N LEU A 49 -3.07 -1.43 -8.09
CA LEU A 49 -3.77 -0.22 -7.65
C LEU A 49 -2.80 0.97 -7.57
N ARG A 50 -1.62 0.78 -6.96
CA ARG A 50 -0.60 1.84 -6.87
C ARG A 50 -0.08 2.25 -8.24
N LEU A 51 0.19 1.30 -9.13
CA LEU A 51 0.70 1.59 -10.48
C LEU A 51 -0.34 2.37 -11.31
N LEU A 52 -1.61 1.95 -11.26
CA LEU A 52 -2.73 2.62 -11.91
C LEU A 52 -2.97 4.02 -11.31
N ALA A 53 -2.87 4.18 -9.99
CA ALA A 53 -2.95 5.49 -9.35
C ALA A 53 -1.87 6.45 -9.86
N VAL A 54 -0.64 5.97 -10.01
CA VAL A 54 0.48 6.75 -10.58
C VAL A 54 0.20 7.12 -12.04
N GLN A 55 -0.34 6.19 -12.83
CA GLN A 55 -0.71 6.46 -14.22
C GLN A 55 -1.81 7.51 -14.32
N ALA A 56 -2.86 7.39 -13.49
CA ALA A 56 -3.98 8.32 -13.45
C ALA A 56 -3.57 9.74 -12.98
N GLU A 57 -2.60 9.88 -12.08
CA GLU A 57 -1.99 11.17 -11.71
C GLU A 57 -1.20 11.80 -12.86
N ASN A 58 -0.46 11.00 -13.63
CA ASN A 58 0.35 11.50 -14.73
C ASN A 58 -0.50 12.08 -15.87
N VAL A 59 -1.73 11.60 -16.02
CA VAL A 59 -2.68 12.19 -16.97
C VAL A 59 -3.35 13.41 -16.33
N LYS A 60 -2.66 14.55 -16.44
CA LYS A 60 -3.09 15.84 -15.90
C LYS A 60 -4.48 16.23 -16.44
N SER A 61 -5.48 16.19 -15.58
CA SER A 61 -6.73 16.94 -15.78
C SER A 61 -6.55 18.35 -15.22
N LYS A 62 -7.02 19.37 -15.93
CA LYS A 62 -6.95 20.79 -15.50
C LYS A 62 -7.60 21.04 -14.13
N ASN A 63 -8.47 20.13 -13.66
CA ASN A 63 -9.26 20.28 -12.44
C ASN A 63 -8.81 19.37 -11.28
N SER A 64 -7.76 18.55 -11.44
CA SER A 64 -7.34 17.61 -10.39
C SER A 64 -6.27 18.23 -9.48
N LYS A 65 -6.44 18.12 -8.16
CA LYS A 65 -5.36 18.47 -7.22
C LYS A 65 -4.24 17.42 -7.33
N PRO A 66 -2.96 17.82 -7.46
CA PRO A 66 -1.85 16.87 -7.49
C PRO A 66 -1.84 15.99 -6.24
N GLY A 67 -1.74 14.67 -6.43
CA GLY A 67 -1.68 13.69 -5.35
C GLY A 67 -3.03 13.23 -4.80
N GLU A 68 -4.16 13.78 -5.25
CA GLU A 68 -5.50 13.39 -4.78
C GLU A 68 -5.80 11.90 -5.05
N VAL A 69 -5.42 11.39 -6.22
CA VAL A 69 -5.66 9.98 -6.57
C VAL A 69 -4.76 9.08 -5.71
N LEU A 70 -3.53 9.52 -5.43
CA LEU A 70 -2.60 8.81 -4.57
C LEU A 70 -3.04 8.81 -3.09
N GLU A 71 -3.65 9.89 -2.59
CA GLU A 71 -4.25 9.93 -1.26
C GLU A 71 -5.38 8.88 -1.14
N LYS A 72 -6.30 8.84 -2.11
CA LYS A 72 -7.36 7.83 -2.19
C LYS A 72 -6.81 6.40 -2.31
N CYS A 73 -5.73 6.21 -3.08
CA CYS A 73 -5.05 4.93 -3.19
C CYS A 73 -4.49 4.47 -1.83
N ALA A 74 -3.87 5.38 -1.08
CA ALA A 74 -3.37 5.07 0.25
C ALA A 74 -4.48 4.66 1.22
N GLU A 75 -5.65 5.30 1.17
CA GLU A 75 -6.82 4.92 1.97
C GLU A 75 -7.27 3.48 1.70
N CYS A 76 -7.30 3.07 0.42
CA CYS A 76 -7.63 1.71 0.01
C CYS A 76 -6.60 0.69 0.56
N LEU A 77 -5.31 0.98 0.39
CA LEU A 77 -4.21 0.14 0.90
C LEU A 77 -4.25 0.02 2.44
N MET A 78 -4.57 1.11 3.12
CA MET A 78 -4.77 1.13 4.58
C MET A 78 -5.94 0.24 5.01
N GLY A 79 -6.97 0.08 4.18
CA GLY A 79 -8.05 -0.88 4.40
C GLY A 79 -7.54 -2.32 4.54
N CYS A 80 -6.79 -2.80 3.56
CA CYS A 80 -6.16 -4.12 3.62
C CYS A 80 -5.17 -4.25 4.79
N PHE A 81 -4.40 -3.19 5.07
CA PHE A 81 -3.43 -3.20 6.17
C PHE A 81 -4.12 -3.38 7.53
N ARG A 82 -5.23 -2.68 7.78
CA ARG A 82 -5.99 -2.81 9.02
C ARG A 82 -6.54 -4.23 9.21
N VAL A 83 -7.02 -4.87 8.13
CA VAL A 83 -7.48 -6.27 8.18
C VAL A 83 -6.33 -7.20 8.58
N CYS A 84 -5.16 -7.06 7.93
CA CYS A 84 -4.00 -7.89 8.25
C CYS A 84 -3.48 -7.64 9.67
N ALA A 85 -3.43 -6.38 10.11
CA ALA A 85 -2.92 -6.00 11.43
C ALA A 85 -3.84 -6.44 12.58
N ALA A 86 -5.15 -6.55 12.33
CA ALA A 86 -6.13 -7.00 13.31
C ALA A 86 -6.18 -8.53 13.47
N ASP A 87 -5.46 -9.29 12.64
CA ASP A 87 -5.47 -10.75 12.67
C ASP A 87 -4.59 -11.30 13.81
N ASN A 88 -5.18 -11.37 15.01
CA ASN A 88 -4.52 -11.76 16.24
C ASN A 88 -4.96 -13.13 16.78
N ARG A 89 -5.83 -13.85 16.07
CA ARG A 89 -6.37 -15.16 16.49
C ARG A 89 -5.85 -16.33 15.67
N SER A 90 -5.41 -16.06 14.44
CA SER A 90 -4.90 -17.10 13.55
C SER A 90 -3.55 -17.63 14.03
N SER A 91 -3.26 -18.88 13.67
CA SER A 91 -1.95 -19.50 13.82
C SER A 91 -0.87 -18.71 13.08
N GLU A 92 0.41 -18.97 13.36
CA GLU A 92 1.51 -18.38 12.58
C GLU A 92 1.46 -18.79 11.11
N GLU A 93 1.04 -20.01 10.80
CA GLU A 93 0.95 -20.53 9.43
C GLU A 93 -0.17 -19.84 8.64
N ASP A 94 -1.27 -19.49 9.30
CA ASP A 94 -2.50 -18.98 8.67
C ASP A 94 -2.74 -17.48 8.85
N THR A 95 -1.87 -16.78 9.57
CA THR A 95 -2.07 -15.35 9.85
C THR A 95 -1.94 -14.49 8.60
N LYS A 96 -2.81 -13.49 8.48
CA LYS A 96 -2.73 -12.44 7.46
C LYS A 96 -1.63 -11.42 7.76
N ARG A 97 -1.04 -11.44 8.96
CA ARG A 97 0.05 -10.53 9.35
C ARG A 97 1.28 -10.64 8.44
N TRP A 98 1.45 -11.77 7.75
CA TRP A 98 2.46 -11.94 6.68
C TRP A 98 2.32 -10.92 5.54
N GLY A 99 1.11 -10.41 5.29
CA GLY A 99 0.84 -9.38 4.28
C GLY A 99 1.25 -7.95 4.68
N MET A 100 1.51 -7.69 5.97
CA MET A 100 1.71 -6.32 6.48
C MET A 100 2.87 -5.60 5.81
N LEU A 101 4.03 -6.25 5.65
CA LEU A 101 5.21 -5.58 5.10
C LEU A 101 5.04 -5.19 3.63
N VAL A 102 4.35 -6.03 2.85
CA VAL A 102 4.07 -5.74 1.43
C VAL A 102 3.20 -4.50 1.31
N LEU A 103 2.14 -4.40 2.11
CA LEU A 103 1.23 -3.25 2.15
C LEU A 103 1.95 -1.99 2.63
N VAL A 104 2.75 -2.08 3.69
CA VAL A 104 3.58 -0.97 4.18
C VAL A 104 4.53 -0.49 3.10
N ASN A 105 5.18 -1.38 2.34
CA ASN A 105 6.03 -0.98 1.23
C ASN A 105 5.28 -0.23 0.12
N GLN A 106 4.03 -0.61 -0.18
CA GLN A 106 3.21 0.16 -1.14
C GLN A 106 2.85 1.54 -0.57
N LEU A 107 2.44 1.61 0.71
CA LEU A 107 2.10 2.85 1.40
C LEU A 107 3.28 3.81 1.49
N LEU A 108 4.48 3.32 1.80
CA LEU A 108 5.70 4.13 1.82
C LEU A 108 5.99 4.72 0.43
N LYS A 109 5.88 3.92 -0.64
CA LYS A 109 6.03 4.42 -2.02
C LYS A 109 5.04 5.54 -2.34
N VAL A 110 3.80 5.43 -1.87
CA VAL A 110 2.77 6.46 -2.06
C VAL A 110 3.10 7.70 -1.24
N TYR A 111 3.29 7.58 0.07
CA TYR A 111 3.51 8.71 0.97
C TYR A 111 4.79 9.50 0.68
N PHE A 112 5.86 8.83 0.27
CA PHE A 112 7.06 9.54 -0.22
C PHE A 112 6.79 10.31 -1.50
N ARG A 113 5.95 9.79 -2.41
CA ARG A 113 5.61 10.46 -3.67
C ARG A 113 4.75 11.71 -3.46
N ILE A 114 3.82 11.68 -2.51
CA ILE A 114 2.96 12.83 -2.18
C ILE A 114 3.48 13.69 -1.02
N ASN A 115 4.72 13.47 -0.59
CA ASN A 115 5.38 14.18 0.51
C ASN A 115 4.59 14.18 1.85
N LYS A 116 3.90 13.08 2.18
CA LYS A 116 3.18 12.90 3.46
C LYS A 116 4.00 12.05 4.44
N LEU A 117 5.26 12.44 4.64
CA LEU A 117 6.24 11.61 5.38
C LEU A 117 5.83 11.34 6.84
N HIS A 118 5.07 12.23 7.48
CA HIS A 118 4.57 12.04 8.84
C HIS A 118 3.70 10.77 9.00
N LEU A 119 3.02 10.35 7.93
CA LEU A 119 2.19 9.14 7.91
C LEU A 119 3.00 7.84 7.88
N CYS A 120 4.31 7.90 7.60
CA CYS A 120 5.17 6.72 7.62
C CYS A 120 5.44 6.23 9.06
N LYS A 121 5.47 7.12 10.05
CA LYS A 121 5.90 6.79 11.43
C LYS A 121 5.04 5.70 12.09
N PRO A 122 3.70 5.73 12.01
CA PRO A 122 2.86 4.65 12.55
C PRO A 122 3.08 3.30 11.83
N LEU A 123 3.27 3.32 10.51
CA LEU A 123 3.51 2.11 9.72
C LEU A 123 4.85 1.45 10.04
N ILE A 124 5.90 2.27 10.20
CA ILE A 124 7.24 1.81 10.59
C ILE A 124 7.16 1.11 11.94
N ARG A 125 6.55 1.76 12.95
CA ARG A 125 6.34 1.17 14.28
C ARG A 125 5.57 -0.14 14.25
N ALA A 126 4.56 -0.26 13.41
CA ALA A 126 3.77 -1.48 13.30
C ALA A 126 4.59 -2.67 12.77
N ILE A 127 5.54 -2.42 11.87
CA ILE A 127 6.47 -3.45 11.39
C ILE A 127 7.54 -3.75 12.44
N ASP A 128 8.13 -2.73 13.08
CA ASP A 128 9.18 -2.93 14.09
C ASP A 128 8.69 -3.68 15.33
N SER A 129 7.40 -3.51 15.66
CA SER A 129 6.74 -4.20 16.78
C SER A 129 6.20 -5.59 16.39
N SER A 130 6.32 -5.98 15.12
CA SER A 130 5.86 -7.29 14.65
C SER A 130 6.84 -8.39 15.02
N VAL A 131 6.32 -9.51 15.53
CA VAL A 131 7.11 -10.73 15.77
C VAL A 131 7.69 -11.31 14.47
N TYR A 132 7.09 -10.99 13.32
CA TYR A 132 7.49 -11.46 12.00
C TYR A 132 8.54 -10.59 11.30
N LYS A 133 9.01 -9.49 11.93
CA LYS A 133 9.87 -8.47 11.29
C LYS A 133 11.11 -9.04 10.57
N ASP A 134 11.68 -10.12 11.12
CA ASP A 134 12.88 -10.76 10.58
C ASP A 134 12.59 -11.93 9.64
N HIS A 135 11.34 -12.41 9.62
CA HIS A 135 10.88 -13.54 8.83
C HIS A 135 10.20 -13.14 7.52
N PHE A 136 9.87 -11.86 7.34
CA PHE A 136 9.36 -11.39 6.05
C PHE A 136 10.36 -11.66 4.90
N PRO A 137 9.88 -11.83 3.65
CA PRO A 137 10.75 -12.05 2.51
C PRO A 137 11.84 -10.98 2.37
N LEU A 138 13.07 -11.41 2.08
CA LEU A 138 14.25 -10.53 2.04
C LEU A 138 14.04 -9.29 1.14
N ALA A 139 13.46 -9.47 -0.05
CA ALA A 139 13.19 -8.38 -0.98
C ALA A 139 12.26 -7.30 -0.37
N GLN A 140 11.29 -7.70 0.43
CA GLN A 140 10.39 -6.78 1.12
C GLN A 140 11.12 -6.05 2.26
N ARG A 141 11.97 -6.75 3.02
CA ARG A 141 12.79 -6.16 4.09
C ARG A 141 13.78 -5.13 3.54
N ILE A 142 14.41 -5.40 2.38
CA ILE A 142 15.31 -4.45 1.72
C ILE A 142 14.57 -3.18 1.31
N THR A 143 13.41 -3.31 0.65
CA THR A 143 12.59 -2.17 0.26
C THR A 143 12.18 -1.34 1.48
N TYR A 144 11.77 -2.00 2.55
CA TYR A 144 11.39 -1.34 3.80
C TYR A 144 12.56 -0.55 4.41
N LYS A 145 13.72 -1.20 4.58
CA LYS A 145 14.93 -0.56 5.13
C LYS A 145 15.36 0.67 4.33
N PHE A 146 15.26 0.62 3.00
CA PHE A 146 15.53 1.77 2.13
C PHE A 146 14.64 2.97 2.48
N PHE A 147 13.32 2.76 2.63
CA PHE A 147 12.40 3.85 2.96
C PHE A 147 12.54 4.34 4.40
N VAL A 148 12.80 3.45 5.36
CA VAL A 148 13.11 3.83 6.75
C VAL A 148 14.35 4.71 6.81
N GLY A 149 15.45 4.31 6.16
CA GLY A 149 16.67 5.10 6.10
C GLY A 149 16.45 6.47 5.45
N ARG A 150 15.69 6.53 4.35
CA ARG A 150 15.31 7.82 3.75
C ARG A 150 14.49 8.69 4.69
N LYS A 151 13.53 8.12 5.43
CA LYS A 151 12.74 8.87 6.41
C LYS A 151 13.62 9.43 7.52
N ALA A 152 14.57 8.64 8.01
CA ALA A 152 15.53 9.03 9.04
C ALA A 152 16.41 10.20 8.55
N MET A 153 16.89 10.16 7.31
CA MET A 153 17.62 11.29 6.71
C MET A 153 16.79 12.58 6.67
N PHE A 154 15.49 12.52 6.32
CA PHE A 154 14.61 13.69 6.35
C PHE A 154 14.39 14.23 7.76
N ASP A 155 14.35 13.36 8.77
CA ASP A 155 14.19 13.75 10.17
C ASP A 155 15.51 14.21 10.82
N SER A 156 16.64 14.16 10.07
CA SER A 156 17.99 14.33 10.61
C SER A 156 18.32 13.37 11.77
N ASP A 157 17.68 12.20 11.77
CA ASP A 157 17.91 11.13 12.73
C ASP A 157 18.91 10.13 12.15
N TYR A 158 20.19 10.30 12.51
CA TYR A 158 21.28 9.47 11.98
C TYR A 158 21.69 8.33 12.90
N LYS A 159 20.95 8.11 14.01
CA LYS A 159 21.31 7.08 14.99
C LYS A 159 20.83 5.72 14.48
N SER A 160 21.80 4.94 14.00
CA SER A 160 21.68 3.51 13.68
C SER A 160 21.74 2.65 14.92
#